data_AF-A0A6S4TLC4-F1
#
_entry.id   AF-A0A6S4TLC4-F1
#
_cell.length_a   1.000
_cell.length_b   1.000
_cell.length_c   1.000
_cell.angle_alpha   90.00
_cell.angle_beta   90.00
_cell.angle_gamma   90.00
#
_symmetry.space_group_name_H-M   'P 1'
#
loop_
_entity.id
_entity.type
_entity.pdbx_description
1 polymer ?
#
loop_
_entity_poly.entity_id
_entity_poly.type
_entity_poly.pdbx_seq_one_letter_code
_entity_poly.pdbx_strand_id
1 'polypeptide(L)'
;MTVKSPRKSQAPAAAAAKQTAIIGRNLINLALIAYTKRYQPLNESLEAMTPDAISRLGVGINSLERQIAFGAAAEPEKQVQLLKDVRDALANAGLLEKYFVLDDGTIVLPELVKSADYGEVGNGVVVRLYADGIEKPIMTCLCSSEAACVHLLTELSNRLNGSSTQ
;
A
#
# COMPACT_ATOMS: atom_id res chain seq x y z
N MET A 1 -55.96 11.28 -13.64
CA MET A 1 -55.14 10.95 -12.45
C MET A 1 -54.12 9.91 -12.87
N THR A 2 -52.85 10.30 -13.02
CA THR A 2 -51.79 9.42 -13.52
C THR A 2 -50.70 9.30 -12.47
N VAL A 3 -50.59 8.11 -11.89
CA VAL A 3 -49.63 7.74 -10.86
C VAL A 3 -48.24 7.63 -11.51
N LYS A 4 -47.27 8.42 -11.05
CA LYS A 4 -45.84 8.19 -11.33
C LYS A 4 -45.17 7.69 -10.06
N SER A 5 -44.92 6.38 -10.00
CA SER A 5 -43.99 5.78 -9.04
C SER A 5 -42.57 6.28 -9.29
N PRO A 6 -41.81 6.71 -8.26
CA PRO A 6 -40.38 6.89 -8.39
C PRO A 6 -39.67 5.53 -8.34
N ARG A 7 -38.85 5.27 -9.36
CA ARG A 7 -37.95 4.12 -9.47
C ARG A 7 -37.06 3.99 -8.23
N LYS A 8 -36.94 2.76 -7.72
CA LYS A 8 -35.90 2.31 -6.78
C LYS A 8 -34.53 2.82 -7.26
N SER A 9 -33.89 3.63 -6.41
CA SER A 9 -32.52 4.12 -6.56
C SER A 9 -31.52 2.96 -6.45
N GLN A 10 -31.15 2.36 -7.59
CA GLN A 10 -30.04 1.39 -7.72
C GLN A 10 -28.63 2.05 -7.64
N ALA A 11 -28.50 3.17 -6.92
CA ALA A 11 -27.28 3.96 -6.84
C ALA A 11 -26.13 3.34 -5.99
N PRO A 12 -26.33 2.51 -4.95
CA PRO A 12 -25.20 2.07 -4.12
C PRO A 12 -24.37 0.94 -4.76
N ALA A 13 -25.03 0.01 -5.46
CA ALA A 13 -24.36 -1.18 -6.01
C ALA A 13 -23.52 -0.87 -7.26
N ALA A 14 -23.94 0.11 -8.06
CA ALA A 14 -23.22 0.50 -9.28
C ALA A 14 -21.94 1.33 -9.00
N ALA A 15 -21.89 2.04 -7.86
CA ALA A 15 -20.70 2.76 -7.42
C ALA A 15 -19.64 1.80 -6.84
N ALA A 16 -20.06 0.84 -6.00
CA ALA A 16 -19.19 -0.21 -5.48
C ALA A 16 -18.63 -1.09 -6.62
N ALA A 17 -19.45 -1.48 -7.60
CA ALA A 17 -19.01 -2.25 -8.76
C ALA A 17 -18.02 -1.51 -9.68
N LYS A 18 -18.00 -0.16 -9.67
CA LYS A 18 -17.03 0.64 -10.43
C LYS A 18 -15.68 0.74 -9.71
N GLN A 19 -15.65 0.68 -8.38
CA GLN A 19 -14.41 0.76 -7.61
C GLN A 19 -13.64 -0.57 -7.66
N THR A 20 -14.36 -1.70 -7.59
CA THR A 20 -13.77 -3.03 -7.83
C THR A 20 -13.31 -3.22 -9.29
N ALA A 21 -13.93 -2.53 -10.25
CA ALA A 21 -13.52 -2.57 -11.66
C ALA A 21 -12.25 -1.76 -11.97
N ILE A 22 -11.82 -0.82 -11.11
CA ILE A 22 -10.58 -0.06 -11.33
C ILE A 22 -9.35 -0.91 -11.00
N ILE A 23 -9.46 -1.80 -10.01
CA ILE A 23 -8.45 -2.81 -9.69
C ILE A 23 -8.57 -4.00 -10.65
N GLY A 24 -9.79 -4.34 -11.05
CA GLY A 24 -10.07 -5.50 -11.90
C GLY A 24 -9.91 -5.30 -13.40
N ARG A 25 -9.74 -4.09 -13.93
CA ARG A 25 -9.85 -3.86 -15.40
C ARG A 25 -8.77 -3.03 -16.07
N ASN A 26 -7.81 -2.42 -15.37
CA ASN A 26 -6.71 -1.71 -16.03
C ASN A 26 -5.33 -1.97 -15.39
N LEU A 27 -4.49 -2.66 -16.18
CA LEU A 27 -3.04 -2.47 -16.36
C LEU A 27 -2.03 -3.22 -15.48
N ILE A 28 -2.40 -3.73 -14.30
CA ILE A 28 -1.42 -4.44 -13.45
C ILE A 28 -1.70 -5.94 -13.47
N ASN A 29 -0.81 -6.70 -14.08
CA ASN A 29 -0.74 -8.13 -13.79
C ASN A 29 -0.32 -8.27 -12.32
N LEU A 30 -1.24 -8.76 -11.46
CA LEU A 30 -1.01 -8.90 -10.02
C LEU A 30 0.26 -9.70 -9.69
N ALA A 31 0.63 -10.64 -10.57
CA ALA A 31 1.87 -11.42 -10.41
C ALA A 31 3.16 -10.59 -10.60
N LEU A 32 3.06 -9.37 -11.14
CA LEU A 32 4.19 -8.44 -11.30
C LEU A 32 4.35 -7.50 -10.09
N ILE A 33 3.41 -7.49 -9.16
CA ILE A 33 3.51 -6.62 -7.98
C ILE A 33 4.63 -7.15 -7.08
N ALA A 34 5.59 -6.28 -6.80
CA ALA A 34 6.72 -6.54 -5.92
C ALA A 34 6.51 -5.91 -4.55
N TYR A 35 6.09 -4.64 -4.53
CA TYR A 35 5.80 -3.90 -3.30
C TYR A 35 4.94 -2.67 -3.59
N THR A 36 4.32 -2.15 -2.53
CA THR A 36 3.61 -0.86 -2.57
C THR A 36 4.39 0.22 -1.83
N LYS A 37 4.27 1.46 -2.30
CA LYS A 37 4.87 2.64 -1.66
C LYS A 37 3.80 3.68 -1.36
N ARG A 38 3.74 4.11 -0.09
CA ARG A 38 2.93 5.26 0.33
C ARG A 38 3.72 6.55 0.16
N TYR A 39 3.07 7.52 -0.47
CA TYR A 39 3.57 8.88 -0.59
C TYR A 39 2.70 9.74 0.32
N GLN A 40 3.09 9.83 1.58
CA GLN A 40 2.42 10.64 2.58
C GLN A 40 3.43 11.52 3.34
N PRO A 41 2.98 12.63 3.95
CA PRO A 41 3.85 13.48 4.74
C PRO A 41 4.30 12.76 6.02
N LEU A 42 5.61 12.77 6.28
CA LEU A 42 6.20 12.15 7.48
C LEU A 42 6.61 13.18 8.55
N ASN A 43 6.78 14.45 8.15
CA ASN A 43 7.37 15.49 9.00
C ASN A 43 6.60 16.82 9.00
N GLU A 44 5.68 17.02 8.06
CA GLU A 44 4.96 18.29 7.88
C GLU A 44 3.47 18.04 7.62
N SER A 45 2.62 19.02 7.91
CA SER A 45 1.19 18.91 7.65
C SER A 45 0.87 19.23 6.18
N LEU A 46 -0.28 18.77 5.69
CA LEU A 46 -0.69 19.00 4.30
C LEU A 46 -0.81 20.50 3.96
N GLU A 47 -1.17 21.34 4.93
CA GLU A 47 -1.31 22.79 4.76
C GLU A 47 0.04 23.50 4.53
N ALA A 48 1.13 22.92 5.01
CA ALA A 48 2.48 23.46 4.84
C ALA A 48 3.12 23.03 3.51
N MET A 49 2.53 22.07 2.79
CA MET A 49 3.08 21.52 1.56
C MET A 49 2.76 22.37 0.34
N THR A 50 3.69 22.36 -0.64
CA THR A 50 3.43 22.97 -1.95
C THR A 50 2.43 22.15 -2.77
N PRO A 51 1.68 22.76 -3.70
CA PRO A 51 0.78 22.02 -4.59
C PRO A 51 1.48 20.90 -5.37
N ASP A 52 2.73 21.12 -5.79
CA ASP A 52 3.53 20.12 -6.48
C ASP A 52 3.86 18.93 -5.57
N ALA A 53 4.21 19.16 -4.30
CA ALA A 53 4.43 18.08 -3.34
C ALA A 53 3.14 17.29 -3.05
N ILE A 54 2.00 17.99 -2.91
CA ILE A 54 0.68 17.36 -2.73
C ILE A 54 0.31 16.49 -3.93
N SER A 55 0.65 16.92 -5.15
CA SER A 55 0.36 16.15 -6.38
C SER A 55 1.05 14.78 -6.45
N ARG A 56 2.12 14.60 -5.68
CA ARG A 56 2.88 13.34 -5.59
C ARG A 56 2.35 12.42 -4.49
N LEU A 57 1.36 12.85 -3.70
CA LEU A 57 0.78 12.03 -2.64
C LEU A 57 -0.16 10.96 -3.20
N GLY A 58 -0.13 9.78 -2.59
CA GLY A 58 -0.88 8.64 -3.06
C GLY A 58 -0.19 7.31 -2.78
N VAL A 59 -0.54 6.31 -3.59
CA VAL A 59 0.01 4.95 -3.49
C VAL A 59 0.60 4.55 -4.84
N GLY A 60 1.88 4.19 -4.84
CA GLY A 60 2.54 3.56 -5.98
C GLY A 60 2.55 2.04 -5.84
N ILE A 61 2.19 1.33 -6.90
CA ILE A 61 2.31 -0.12 -7.01
C ILE A 61 3.49 -0.40 -7.94
N ASN A 62 4.50 -1.12 -7.46
CA ASN A 62 5.77 -1.27 -8.17
C ASN A 62 6.07 -2.74 -8.46
N SER A 63 6.75 -2.98 -9.58
CA SER A 63 7.56 -4.17 -9.81
C SER A 63 9.01 -3.88 -9.42
N LEU A 64 9.91 -4.83 -9.62
CA LEU A 64 11.34 -4.60 -9.42
C LEU A 64 11.93 -3.57 -10.39
N GLU A 65 11.36 -3.47 -11.58
CA GLU A 65 11.93 -2.66 -12.67
C GLU A 65 11.31 -1.28 -12.78
N ARG A 66 10.06 -1.10 -12.33
CA ARG A 66 9.32 0.16 -12.49
C ARG A 66 8.10 0.25 -11.59
N GLN A 67 7.57 1.47 -11.49
CA GLN A 67 6.21 1.69 -11.05
C GLN A 67 5.22 1.17 -12.11
N ILE A 68 4.30 0.31 -11.70
CA ILE A 68 3.28 -0.29 -12.55
C ILE A 68 2.01 0.57 -12.56
N ALA A 69 1.68 1.19 -11.41
CA ALA A 69 0.59 2.15 -11.31
C ALA A 69 0.77 3.13 -10.16
N PHE A 70 0.00 4.21 -10.23
CA PHE A 70 -0.09 5.23 -9.20
C PHE A 70 -1.54 5.66 -8.98
N GLY A 71 -1.99 5.60 -7.72
CA GLY A 71 -3.28 6.13 -7.29
C GLY A 71 -3.06 7.41 -6.48
N ALA A 72 -3.40 8.57 -7.06
CA ALA A 72 -3.28 9.86 -6.38
C ALA A 72 -4.31 9.97 -5.25
N ALA A 73 -3.84 10.25 -4.03
CA ALA A 73 -4.68 10.44 -2.85
C ALA A 73 -3.88 11.17 -1.77
N ALA A 74 -4.25 12.42 -1.50
CA ALA A 74 -3.55 13.23 -0.49
C ALA A 74 -3.87 12.76 0.93
N GLU A 75 -5.11 12.34 1.19
CA GLU A 75 -5.56 11.97 2.53
C GLU A 75 -5.09 10.55 2.92
N PRO A 76 -4.47 10.37 4.11
CA PRO A 76 -3.94 9.08 4.55
C PRO A 76 -4.98 7.94 4.53
N GLU A 77 -6.22 8.21 4.93
CA GLU A 77 -7.28 7.20 5.01
C GLU A 77 -7.63 6.66 3.62
N LYS A 78 -7.58 7.52 2.60
CA LYS A 78 -7.81 7.10 1.21
C LYS A 78 -6.65 6.27 0.69
N GLN A 79 -5.41 6.60 1.07
CA GLN A 79 -4.25 5.76 0.73
C GLN A 79 -4.36 4.37 1.36
N VAL A 80 -4.77 4.28 2.63
CA VAL A 80 -5.01 3.00 3.31
C VAL A 80 -6.12 2.21 2.61
N GLN A 81 -7.20 2.88 2.20
CA GLN A 81 -8.26 2.21 1.44
C GLN A 81 -7.76 1.66 0.09
N LEU A 82 -6.93 2.41 -0.65
CA LEU A 82 -6.32 1.92 -1.89
C LEU A 82 -5.42 0.70 -1.66
N LEU A 83 -4.69 0.66 -0.54
CA LEU A 83 -3.86 -0.50 -0.19
C LEU A 83 -4.70 -1.72 0.19
N LYS A 84 -5.77 -1.51 0.97
CA LYS A 84 -6.74 -2.56 1.31
C LYS A 84 -7.35 -3.18 0.05
N ASP A 85 -7.71 -2.34 -0.91
CA ASP A 85 -8.23 -2.70 -2.21
C ASP A 85 -7.24 -3.61 -3.00
N VAL A 86 -5.94 -3.28 -3.00
CA VAL A 86 -4.88 -4.12 -3.62
C VAL A 86 -4.73 -5.45 -2.88
N ARG A 87 -4.70 -5.42 -1.55
CA ARG A 87 -4.61 -6.62 -0.70
C ARG A 87 -5.77 -7.58 -0.95
N ASP A 88 -6.99 -7.07 -1.00
CA ASP A 88 -8.20 -7.86 -1.24
C ASP A 88 -8.18 -8.47 -2.66
N ALA A 89 -7.65 -7.76 -3.65
CA ALA A 89 -7.45 -8.30 -5.00
C ALA A 89 -6.41 -9.44 -5.03
N LEU A 90 -5.29 -9.31 -4.31
CA LEU A 90 -4.31 -10.39 -4.18
C LEU A 90 -4.87 -11.61 -3.46
N ALA A 91 -5.68 -11.39 -2.42
CA ALA A 91 -6.35 -12.47 -1.69
C ALA A 91 -7.31 -13.25 -2.61
N ASN A 92 -8.15 -12.54 -3.35
CA ASN A 92 -9.10 -13.13 -4.30
C ASN A 92 -8.40 -13.88 -5.44
N ALA A 93 -7.17 -13.49 -5.79
CA ALA A 93 -6.34 -14.16 -6.78
C ALA A 93 -5.50 -15.33 -6.21
N GLY A 94 -5.57 -15.60 -4.90
CA GLY A 94 -4.74 -16.64 -4.26
C GLY A 94 -3.24 -16.31 -4.22
N LEU A 95 -2.88 -15.02 -4.32
CA LEU A 95 -1.49 -14.56 -4.38
C LEU A 95 -1.02 -13.96 -3.06
N LEU A 96 -1.93 -13.61 -2.14
CA LEU A 96 -1.60 -12.84 -0.93
C LEU A 96 -0.55 -13.53 -0.05
N GLU A 97 -0.55 -14.86 0.04
CA GLU A 97 0.37 -15.63 0.89
C GLU A 97 1.86 -15.46 0.53
N LYS A 98 2.14 -15.00 -0.70
CA LYS A 98 3.49 -14.67 -1.17
C LYS A 98 4.02 -13.36 -0.60
N TYR A 99 3.15 -12.50 -0.10
CA TYR A 99 3.50 -11.18 0.37
C TYR A 99 3.56 -11.13 1.88
N PHE A 100 4.43 -10.27 2.39
CA PHE A 100 4.36 -9.77 3.75
C PHE A 100 3.46 -8.52 3.74
N VAL A 101 2.40 -8.55 4.55
CA VAL A 101 1.38 -7.49 4.62
C VAL A 101 1.54 -6.76 5.94
N LEU A 102 1.68 -5.44 5.89
CA LEU A 102 1.79 -4.59 7.07
C LEU A 102 0.39 -4.14 7.53
N ASP A 103 0.31 -3.66 8.77
CA ASP A 103 -0.94 -3.23 9.40
C ASP A 103 -1.69 -2.15 8.59
N ASP A 104 -0.96 -1.29 7.88
CA ASP A 104 -1.53 -0.23 7.06
C ASP A 104 -1.94 -0.68 5.65
N GLY A 105 -1.84 -1.99 5.37
CA GLY A 105 -2.16 -2.61 4.09
C GLY A 105 -1.02 -2.57 3.08
N THR A 106 0.13 -1.98 3.41
CA THR A 106 1.30 -2.03 2.55
C THR A 106 1.76 -3.48 2.38
N ILE A 107 2.10 -3.84 1.15
CA ILE A 107 2.56 -5.18 0.81
C ILE A 107 3.99 -5.14 0.25
N VAL A 108 4.75 -6.18 0.54
CA VAL A 108 6.10 -6.39 0.00
C VAL A 108 6.35 -7.86 -0.19
N LEU A 109 6.99 -8.25 -1.29
CA LEU A 109 7.56 -9.58 -1.42
C LEU A 109 8.74 -9.68 -0.46
N PRO A 110 8.67 -10.56 0.56
CA PRO A 110 9.67 -10.58 1.62
C PRO A 110 11.07 -10.84 1.07
N GLU A 111 11.21 -11.69 0.05
CA GLU A 111 12.48 -12.04 -0.61
C GLU A 111 13.28 -10.85 -1.16
N LEU A 112 12.61 -9.71 -1.39
CA LEU A 112 13.25 -8.48 -1.85
C LEU A 112 13.98 -7.74 -0.74
N VAL A 113 13.61 -7.98 0.51
CA VAL A 113 14.14 -7.26 1.66
C VAL A 113 15.51 -7.84 1.99
N LYS A 114 16.56 -7.06 1.76
CA LYS A 114 17.95 -7.41 2.11
C LYS A 114 18.37 -6.85 3.45
N SER A 115 17.92 -5.65 3.74
CA SER A 115 18.17 -4.99 5.01
C SER A 115 16.99 -4.11 5.36
N ALA A 116 16.92 -3.78 6.65
CA ALA A 116 15.94 -2.87 7.18
C ALA A 116 16.60 -2.00 8.24
N ASP A 117 16.11 -0.78 8.36
CA ASP A 117 16.41 0.09 9.50
C ASP A 117 15.11 0.75 9.98
N TYR A 118 15.20 1.40 11.14
CA TYR A 118 14.12 2.24 11.65
C TYR A 118 14.67 3.50 12.30
N GLY A 119 13.83 4.52 12.46
CA GLY A 119 14.22 5.76 13.12
C GLY A 119 13.07 6.73 13.31
N GLU A 120 13.25 7.69 14.22
CA GLU A 120 12.26 8.71 14.51
C GLU A 120 12.12 9.73 13.36
N VAL A 121 10.88 10.16 13.16
CA VAL A 121 10.46 11.23 12.25
C VAL A 121 9.43 12.12 12.96
N GLY A 122 9.05 13.24 12.36
CA GLY A 122 8.12 14.19 12.99
C GLY A 122 6.80 13.55 13.41
N ASN A 123 6.27 12.63 12.60
CA ASN A 123 4.98 11.98 12.84
C ASN A 123 5.06 10.56 13.46
N GLY A 124 6.22 10.15 14.00
CA GLY A 124 6.35 8.84 14.66
C GLY A 124 7.69 8.14 14.41
N VAL A 125 7.69 6.82 14.29
CA VAL A 125 8.89 6.02 13.97
C VAL A 125 8.67 5.34 12.62
N VAL A 126 9.59 5.49 11.68
CA VAL A 126 9.50 4.81 10.39
C VAL A 126 10.36 3.57 10.35
N VAL A 127 9.88 2.55 9.64
CA VAL A 127 10.67 1.42 9.16
C VAL A 127 10.96 1.63 7.69
N ARG A 128 12.22 1.44 7.30
CA ARG A 128 12.69 1.52 5.91
C ARG A 128 13.23 0.16 5.50
N LEU A 129 12.70 -0.37 4.40
CA LEU A 129 13.15 -1.64 3.82
C LEU A 129 13.95 -1.37 2.55
N TYR A 130 15.08 -2.06 2.41
CA TYR A 130 16.00 -1.92 1.29
C TYR A 130 16.10 -3.23 0.53
N ALA A 131 16.23 -3.10 -0.79
CA ALA A 131 16.51 -4.21 -1.68
C ALA A 131 17.95 -4.18 -2.17
N ASP A 132 18.41 -5.32 -2.69
CA ASP A 132 19.78 -5.46 -3.16
C ASP A 132 20.11 -4.47 -4.28
N GLY A 133 21.27 -3.82 -4.21
CA GLY A 133 21.70 -2.84 -5.20
C GLY A 133 20.87 -1.54 -5.26
N ILE A 134 19.92 -1.31 -4.33
CA ILE A 134 19.12 -0.08 -4.26
C ILE A 134 19.50 0.72 -3.01
N GLU A 135 20.13 1.88 -3.22
CA GLU A 135 20.57 2.77 -2.12
C GLU A 135 19.41 3.41 -1.35
N LYS A 136 18.25 3.58 -2.00
CA LYS A 136 17.05 4.18 -1.40
C LYS A 136 16.09 3.10 -0.92
N PRO A 137 15.34 3.34 0.16
CA PRO A 137 14.35 2.37 0.61
C PRO A 137 13.29 2.14 -0.46
N ILE A 138 13.03 0.86 -0.75
CA ILE A 138 11.93 0.46 -1.65
C ILE A 138 10.58 0.73 -1.01
N MET A 139 10.52 0.68 0.31
CA MET A 139 9.31 0.87 1.10
C MET A 139 9.63 1.61 2.39
N THR A 140 8.72 2.49 2.80
CA THR A 140 8.78 3.19 4.09
C THR A 140 7.41 3.08 4.73
N CYS A 141 7.37 2.54 5.95
CA CYS A 141 6.16 2.40 6.74
C CYS A 141 6.27 3.29 7.97
N LEU A 142 5.20 4.01 8.30
CA LEU A 142 5.10 4.76 9.54
C LEU A 142 4.47 3.86 10.62
N CYS A 143 5.17 3.65 11.72
CA CYS A 143 4.73 2.88 12.86
C CYS A 143 4.35 3.80 14.01
N SER A 144 3.42 3.32 14.85
CA SER A 144 2.91 4.07 16.02
C SER A 144 3.90 4.18 17.18
N SER A 145 4.93 3.32 17.22
CA SER A 145 5.97 3.31 18.26
C SER A 145 7.18 2.51 17.80
N GLU A 146 8.32 2.68 18.49
CA GLU A 146 9.51 1.84 18.29
C GLU A 146 9.23 0.35 18.55
N ALA A 147 8.43 0.02 19.57
CA ALA A 147 8.05 -1.36 19.84
C ALA A 147 7.30 -2.00 18.65
N ALA A 148 6.44 -1.23 17.98
CA ALA A 148 5.76 -1.68 16.77
C ALA A 148 6.75 -1.89 15.61
N CYS A 149 7.79 -1.04 15.47
CA CYS A 149 8.86 -1.26 14.50
C CYS A 149 9.61 -2.57 14.76
N VAL A 150 10.04 -2.80 16.00
CA VAL A 150 10.78 -4.01 16.38
C VAL A 150 9.94 -5.26 16.16
N HIS A 151 8.66 -5.22 16.49
CA HIS A 151 7.73 -6.31 16.25
C HIS A 151 7.64 -6.65 14.75
N LEU A 152 7.38 -5.65 13.91
CA LEU A 152 7.30 -5.81 12.45
C LEU A 152 8.58 -6.41 11.86
N LEU A 153 9.74 -5.90 12.26
CA LEU A 153 11.03 -6.40 11.80
C LEU A 153 11.29 -7.84 12.24
N THR A 154 10.84 -8.19 13.45
CA THR A 154 10.92 -9.56 13.99
C THR A 154 10.06 -10.52 13.18
N GLU A 155 8.80 -10.17 12.90
CA GLU A 155 7.90 -10.98 12.08
C GLU A 155 8.42 -11.18 10.66
N LEU A 156 8.93 -10.12 10.05
CA LEU A 156 9.52 -10.18 8.71
C LEU A 156 10.77 -11.07 8.69
N SER A 157 11.65 -10.93 9.68
CA SER A 157 12.84 -11.78 9.84
C SER A 157 12.46 -13.26 10.01
N ASN A 158 11.46 -13.55 10.86
CA ASN A 158 10.96 -14.92 11.05
C ASN A 158 10.40 -15.50 9.75
N ARG A 159 9.66 -14.70 8.97
CA ARG A 159 9.13 -15.13 7.66
C ARG A 159 10.24 -15.45 6.67
N LEU A 160 11.29 -14.64 6.62
CA LEU A 160 12.46 -14.85 5.75
C LEU A 160 13.26 -16.09 6.14
N ASN A 161 13.51 -16.28 7.43
CA ASN A 161 14.26 -17.43 7.94
C ASN A 161 13.44 -18.73 7.83
N GLY A 162 12.13 -18.67 8.08
CA GLY A 162 11.21 -19.80 7.94
C GLY A 162 10.93 -20.19 6.49
N SER A 163 11.21 -19.32 5.52
CA SER A 163 11.16 -19.64 4.09
C SER A 163 12.39 -20.40 3.60
N SER A 164 13.45 -20.50 4.41
CA SER A 164 14.70 -21.20 4.06
C SER A 164 14.74 -22.68 4.49
N THR A 165 13.63 -23.23 4.98
CA THR A 165 13.53 -24.61 5.50
C THR A 165 12.59 -25.53 4.71
N GLN A 166 12.34 -25.25 3.43
CA GLN A 166 11.66 -26.20 2.53
C GLN A 166 12.50 -26.54 1.29
#